data_AF-A0A6A6R9I0-F1
#
_entry.id   AF-A0A6A6R9I0-F1
#
_cell.length_a   1.000
_cell.length_b   1.000
_cell.length_c   1.000
_cell.angle_alpha   90.00
_cell.angle_beta   90.00
_cell.angle_gamma   90.00
#
_symmetry.space_group_name_H-M   'P 1'
#
loop_
_entity.id
_entity.type
_entity.pdbx_description
1 polymer ?
#
loop_
_entity_poly.entity_id
_entity_poly.type
_entity_poly.pdbx_seq_one_letter_code
_entity_poly.pdbx_strand_id
1 'polypeptide(L)'
;MNPPTTPNVSRRPSPASPSSIITVIRWRAPAVVPQNDGTEPLSSSAPREVPAEEEPRNESPQTSSSPHNDNVNPEHPSPSAPSETASWWDSQLVAWLQAKKALKEKVEKLREEMAKLRDEIVRLKMEKEDLKRENHELEDHGNYMQGVRKGLWNDTIEGDYQLRKARKEVTELRGRLEKMEGEREKQAESRDA
;
A
#
# COMPACT_ATOMS: atom_id res chain seq x y z
N MET A 1 -9.91 53.88 54.89
CA MET A 1 -9.36 53.66 53.53
C MET A 1 -8.29 52.59 53.64
N ASN A 2 -8.58 51.39 53.16
CA ASN A 2 -7.67 50.24 53.16
C ASN A 2 -7.30 49.91 51.70
N PRO A 3 -6.06 49.51 51.40
CA PRO A 3 -5.66 49.19 50.02
C PRO A 3 -6.19 47.80 49.58
N PRO A 4 -6.39 47.58 48.26
CA PRO A 4 -6.90 46.33 47.74
C PRO A 4 -5.82 45.24 47.66
N THR A 5 -6.19 44.04 48.12
CA THR A 5 -5.43 42.79 48.02
C THR A 5 -5.43 42.28 46.57
N THR A 6 -4.26 41.98 46.01
CA THR A 6 -4.08 41.36 44.69
C THR A 6 -4.24 39.84 44.76
N PRO A 7 -4.85 39.18 43.76
CA PRO A 7 -4.91 37.72 43.71
C PRO A 7 -3.62 37.12 43.14
N ASN A 8 -3.18 36.08 43.83
CA ASN A 8 -2.02 35.24 43.59
C ASN A 8 -2.24 34.35 42.35
N VAL A 9 -1.52 34.61 41.24
CA VAL A 9 -1.54 33.79 40.03
C VAL A 9 -0.53 32.64 40.18
N SER A 10 -1.06 31.44 40.45
CA SER A 10 -0.31 30.19 40.40
C SER A 10 0.33 29.99 39.02
N ARG A 11 1.66 30.02 38.99
CA ARG A 11 2.47 29.61 37.83
C ARG A 11 2.33 28.11 37.62
N ARG A 12 1.66 27.70 36.54
CA ARG A 12 1.79 26.35 35.97
C ARG A 12 3.18 26.21 35.33
N PRO A 13 3.88 25.09 35.49
CA PRO A 13 5.11 24.83 34.74
C PRO A 13 4.80 24.59 33.27
N SER A 14 5.60 25.22 32.41
CA SER A 14 5.56 25.11 30.95
C SER A 14 5.97 23.70 30.50
N PRO A 15 5.22 23.02 29.60
CA PRO A 15 5.73 21.83 28.95
C PRO A 15 6.87 22.22 28.00
N ALA A 16 7.93 21.42 28.03
CA ALA A 16 9.12 21.56 27.22
C ALA A 16 8.79 21.57 25.71
N SER A 17 9.42 22.49 24.98
CA SER A 17 9.40 22.53 23.52
C SER A 17 9.96 21.23 22.93
N PRO A 18 9.22 20.50 22.09
CA PRO A 18 9.84 19.57 21.16
C PRO A 18 10.47 20.39 20.03
N SER A 19 11.80 20.35 19.95
CA SER A 19 12.57 20.88 18.84
C SER A 19 12.03 20.35 17.52
N SER A 20 11.54 21.28 16.69
CA SER A 20 11.10 21.04 15.33
C SER A 20 12.23 20.46 14.48
N ILE A 21 12.09 19.19 14.07
CA ILE A 21 12.76 18.66 12.89
C ILE A 21 11.69 18.54 11.82
N ILE A 22 11.53 19.59 11.01
CA ILE A 22 10.73 19.55 9.79
C ILE A 22 11.62 18.94 8.71
N THR A 23 11.46 17.65 8.44
CA THR A 23 12.03 17.03 7.24
C THR A 23 11.17 17.45 6.05
N VAL A 24 11.69 18.39 5.25
CA VAL A 24 11.09 18.77 3.97
C VAL A 24 11.33 17.64 2.96
N ILE A 25 10.34 16.75 2.81
CA ILE A 25 10.34 15.75 1.74
C ILE A 25 9.92 16.47 0.45
N ARG A 26 10.90 16.76 -0.40
CA ARG A 26 10.69 17.35 -1.72
C ARG A 26 10.20 16.25 -2.68
N TRP A 27 8.89 16.14 -2.86
CA TRP A 27 8.30 15.31 -3.91
C TRP A 27 8.64 15.89 -5.28
N ARG A 28 9.41 15.15 -6.08
CA ARG A 28 9.61 15.42 -7.51
C ARG A 28 8.44 14.80 -8.26
N ALA A 29 7.64 15.61 -8.94
CA ALA A 29 6.59 15.13 -9.83
C ALA A 29 7.21 14.31 -10.99
N PRO A 30 6.60 13.19 -11.42
CA PRO A 30 7.01 12.53 -12.64
C PRO A 30 6.72 13.43 -13.86
N ALA A 31 7.66 13.47 -14.79
CA ALA A 31 7.56 14.24 -16.02
C ALA A 31 6.35 13.76 -16.85
N VAL A 32 5.47 14.69 -17.19
CA VAL A 32 4.41 14.49 -18.18
C VAL A 32 5.08 14.38 -19.55
N VAL A 33 5.05 13.19 -20.14
CA VAL A 33 5.36 12.98 -21.55
C VAL A 33 4.13 13.38 -22.36
N PRO A 34 4.22 14.32 -23.31
CA PRO A 34 3.11 14.61 -24.20
C PRO A 34 2.97 13.47 -25.22
N GLN A 35 1.87 12.70 -25.13
CA GLN A 35 1.46 11.80 -26.20
C GLN A 35 0.78 12.63 -27.30
N ASN A 36 1.40 12.63 -28.48
CA ASN A 36 0.85 13.21 -29.70
C ASN A 36 -0.41 12.44 -30.12
N ASP A 37 -1.50 13.18 -30.29
CA ASP A 37 -2.65 12.77 -31.09
C ASP A 37 -2.26 12.71 -32.57
N GLY A 38 -2.38 11.53 -33.16
CA GLY A 38 -2.14 11.29 -34.58
C GLY A 38 -3.12 10.23 -35.07
N THR A 39 -4.16 10.70 -35.73
CA THR A 39 -5.29 9.96 -36.28
C THR A 39 -4.92 9.12 -37.52
N GLU A 40 -5.63 7.99 -37.67
CA GLU A 40 -5.94 7.21 -38.89
C GLU A 40 -5.10 5.94 -39.24
N PRO A 41 -5.64 4.98 -40.02
CA PRO A 41 -6.84 4.17 -39.72
C PRO A 41 -6.66 2.65 -39.97
N LEU A 42 -7.60 1.88 -39.43
CA LEU A 42 -8.06 0.51 -39.79
C LEU A 42 -7.15 -0.38 -40.66
N SER A 43 -6.69 -1.50 -40.08
CA SER A 43 -6.47 -2.73 -40.85
C SER A 43 -7.01 -3.94 -40.10
N SER A 44 -7.97 -4.58 -40.76
CA SER A 44 -8.64 -5.82 -40.42
C SER A 44 -7.65 -6.99 -40.43
N SER A 45 -7.58 -7.75 -39.33
CA SER A 45 -7.12 -9.15 -39.37
C SER A 45 -7.74 -9.95 -38.23
N ALA A 46 -8.64 -10.84 -38.67
CA ALA A 46 -9.14 -12.11 -38.16
C ALA A 46 -8.81 -12.59 -36.73
N PRO A 47 -9.77 -13.32 -36.10
CA PRO A 47 -9.61 -13.92 -34.79
C PRO A 47 -8.60 -15.08 -34.83
N ARG A 48 -7.66 -15.06 -33.89
CA ARG A 48 -6.67 -16.12 -33.71
C ARG A 48 -7.37 -17.33 -33.07
N GLU A 49 -7.54 -18.38 -33.86
CA GLU A 49 -8.01 -19.69 -33.39
C GLU A 49 -7.11 -20.21 -32.26
N VAL A 50 -7.76 -20.70 -31.21
CA VAL A 50 -7.17 -21.39 -30.08
C VAL A 50 -7.03 -22.86 -30.48
N PRO A 51 -5.82 -23.45 -30.53
CA PRO A 51 -5.70 -24.90 -30.59
C PRO A 51 -5.83 -25.46 -29.18
N ALA A 52 -6.64 -26.51 -29.11
CA ALA A 52 -6.93 -27.32 -27.95
C ALA A 52 -5.69 -28.00 -27.35
N GLU A 53 -5.86 -28.31 -26.07
CA GLU A 53 -5.23 -29.36 -25.28
C GLU A 53 -4.29 -30.32 -26.04
N GLU A 54 -2.99 -30.24 -25.72
CA GLU A 54 -2.09 -31.38 -25.83
C GLU A 54 -1.49 -31.66 -24.45
N GLU A 55 -1.58 -32.93 -24.07
CA GLU A 55 -1.16 -33.53 -22.81
C GLU A 55 0.22 -33.06 -22.32
N PRO A 56 0.46 -32.97 -21.00
CA PRO A 56 1.82 -32.94 -20.48
C PRO A 56 2.48 -34.30 -20.79
N ARG A 57 3.27 -34.33 -21.88
CA ARG A 57 4.19 -35.43 -22.14
C ARG A 57 5.06 -35.63 -20.91
N ASN A 58 5.01 -36.86 -20.43
CA ASN A 58 5.79 -37.42 -19.35
C ASN A 58 7.27 -37.45 -19.78
N GLU A 59 7.93 -36.28 -19.74
CA GLU A 59 9.38 -36.17 -19.89
C GLU A 59 10.00 -36.69 -18.59
N SER A 60 10.31 -37.98 -18.62
CA SER A 60 11.25 -38.59 -17.69
C SER A 60 12.51 -37.73 -17.65
N PRO A 61 12.99 -37.28 -16.48
CA PRO A 61 14.22 -36.53 -16.39
C PRO A 61 15.34 -37.39 -16.99
N GLN A 62 15.91 -36.91 -18.09
CA GLN A 62 17.14 -37.45 -18.63
C GLN A 62 18.15 -37.50 -17.50
N THR A 63 18.72 -38.68 -17.33
CA THR A 63 19.76 -39.04 -16.38
C THR A 63 20.92 -38.06 -16.50
N SER A 64 20.88 -37.02 -15.68
CA SER A 64 22.04 -36.19 -15.39
C SER A 64 23.13 -37.11 -14.87
N SER A 65 24.26 -37.10 -15.56
CA SER A 65 25.61 -37.33 -15.04
C SER A 65 25.68 -38.34 -13.91
N SER A 66 26.11 -39.57 -14.24
CA SER A 66 26.65 -40.51 -13.26
C SER A 66 27.50 -39.73 -12.24
N PRO A 67 27.10 -39.64 -10.96
CA PRO A 67 28.12 -39.43 -9.95
C PRO A 67 29.05 -40.63 -10.11
N HIS A 68 30.35 -40.34 -10.22
CA HIS A 68 31.39 -41.32 -10.08
C HIS A 68 30.99 -42.22 -8.91
N ASN A 69 30.67 -43.48 -9.20
CA ASN A 69 30.31 -44.44 -8.18
C ASN A 69 31.65 -44.79 -7.51
N ASP A 70 32.14 -43.88 -6.68
CA ASP A 70 33.07 -44.16 -5.60
C ASP A 70 32.29 -45.08 -4.67
N ASN A 71 32.15 -46.33 -5.09
CA ASN A 71 31.91 -47.47 -4.23
C ASN A 71 33.16 -47.59 -3.35
N VAL A 72 33.30 -46.63 -2.45
CA VAL A 72 33.99 -46.81 -1.19
C VAL A 72 33.11 -47.82 -0.47
N ASN A 73 33.30 -49.10 -0.82
CA ASN A 73 33.05 -50.18 0.09
C ASN A 73 33.75 -49.73 1.38
N PRO A 74 33.04 -49.38 2.45
CA PRO A 74 33.73 -49.10 3.69
C PRO A 74 34.33 -50.45 4.07
N GLU A 75 35.62 -50.62 3.77
CA GLU A 75 36.42 -51.75 4.22
C GLU A 75 36.42 -51.66 5.75
N HIS A 76 35.37 -52.16 6.36
CA HIS A 76 35.37 -52.44 7.77
C HIS A 76 36.30 -53.64 7.92
N PRO A 77 37.46 -53.49 8.60
CA PRO A 77 38.35 -54.61 8.80
C PRO A 77 37.57 -55.69 9.52
N SER A 78 37.35 -56.81 8.84
CA SER A 78 36.68 -57.96 9.45
C SER A 78 37.62 -58.51 10.52
N PRO A 79 37.17 -58.59 11.78
CA PRO A 79 38.00 -59.08 12.87
C PRO A 79 38.41 -60.54 12.64
N SER A 80 39.68 -60.85 12.83
CA SER A 80 40.26 -62.16 12.49
C SER A 80 40.22 -63.17 13.64
N ALA A 81 39.96 -62.71 14.88
CA ALA A 81 39.82 -63.56 16.05
C ALA A 81 38.40 -63.53 16.68
N PRO A 82 37.95 -64.60 17.37
CA PRO A 82 36.64 -64.66 18.05
C PRO A 82 36.43 -63.59 19.14
N SER A 83 37.50 -63.12 19.78
CA SER A 83 37.43 -62.04 20.77
C SER A 83 37.32 -60.65 20.14
N GLU A 84 37.86 -60.47 18.93
CA GLU A 84 37.80 -59.21 18.17
C GLU A 84 36.46 -59.06 17.44
N THR A 85 35.81 -60.18 17.08
CA THR A 85 34.47 -60.18 16.48
C THR A 85 33.43 -59.63 17.46
N ALA A 86 33.46 -60.05 18.74
CA ALA A 86 32.55 -59.54 19.75
C ALA A 86 32.70 -58.02 19.99
N SER A 87 33.93 -57.53 20.19
CA SER A 87 34.18 -56.11 20.44
C SER A 87 33.88 -55.22 19.23
N TRP A 88 34.04 -55.75 18.01
CA TRP A 88 33.66 -55.07 16.78
C TRP A 88 32.14 -54.89 16.67
N TRP A 89 31.36 -55.95 16.94
CA TRP A 89 29.90 -55.85 16.94
C TRP A 89 29.38 -54.90 18.03
N ASP A 90 29.98 -54.90 19.22
CA ASP A 90 29.65 -53.95 20.28
C ASP A 90 29.91 -52.50 19.85
N SER A 91 31.04 -52.26 19.16
CA SER A 91 31.37 -50.94 18.62
C SER A 91 30.38 -50.48 17.55
N GLN A 92 29.97 -51.38 16.66
CA GLN A 92 28.95 -51.09 15.64
C GLN A 92 27.58 -50.80 16.27
N LEU A 93 27.19 -51.56 17.30
CA LEU A 93 25.94 -51.35 18.02
C LEU A 93 25.92 -49.98 18.70
N VAL A 94 27.01 -49.59 19.36
CA VAL A 94 27.15 -48.26 19.97
C VAL A 94 27.07 -47.16 18.92
N ALA A 95 27.79 -47.29 17.80
CA ALA A 95 27.76 -46.32 16.71
C ALA A 95 26.33 -46.17 16.13
N TRP A 96 25.62 -47.28 15.93
CA TRP A 96 24.23 -47.27 15.46
C TRP A 96 23.29 -46.61 16.47
N LEU A 97 23.42 -46.91 17.77
CA LEU A 97 22.60 -46.30 18.81
C LEU A 97 22.82 -44.77 18.88
N GLN A 98 24.06 -44.33 18.73
CA GLN A 98 24.40 -42.90 18.67
C GLN A 98 23.83 -42.24 17.42
N ALA A 99 23.99 -42.86 16.24
CA ALA A 99 23.43 -42.35 14.99
C ALA A 99 21.90 -42.26 15.05
N LYS A 100 21.23 -43.28 15.63
CA LYS A 100 19.79 -43.29 15.86
C LYS A 100 19.36 -42.16 16.79
N LYS A 101 20.11 -41.90 17.87
CA LYS A 101 19.83 -40.79 18.79
C LYS A 101 19.98 -39.44 18.09
N ALA A 102 21.09 -39.21 17.38
CA ALA A 102 21.32 -37.99 16.63
C ALA A 102 20.27 -37.76 15.55
N LEU A 103 19.81 -38.81 14.86
CA LEU A 103 18.73 -38.71 13.88
C LEU A 103 17.42 -38.30 14.54
N LYS A 104 17.06 -38.88 15.70
CA LYS A 104 15.86 -38.47 16.45
C LYS A 104 15.91 -37.00 16.85
N GLU A 105 17.04 -36.52 17.36
CA GLU A 105 17.24 -35.12 17.75
C GLU A 105 17.09 -34.19 16.53
N LYS A 106 17.68 -34.55 15.39
CA LYS A 106 17.52 -33.79 14.13
C LYS A 106 16.08 -33.75 13.65
N VAL A 107 15.37 -34.89 13.69
CA VAL A 107 13.96 -34.96 13.29
C VAL A 107 13.10 -34.07 14.19
N GLU A 108 13.36 -34.06 15.49
CA GLU A 108 12.59 -33.23 16.42
C GLU A 108 12.85 -31.74 16.18
N LYS A 109 14.12 -31.35 16.00
CA LYS A 109 14.46 -29.98 15.62
C LYS A 109 13.77 -29.54 14.32
N LEU A 110 13.75 -30.39 13.30
CA LEU A 110 13.05 -30.09 12.05
C LEU A 110 11.53 -29.97 12.21
N ARG A 111 10.93 -30.74 13.12
CA ARG A 111 9.50 -30.60 13.46
C ARG A 111 9.21 -29.28 14.14
N GLU A 112 10.06 -28.87 15.08
CA GLU A 112 9.94 -27.56 15.75
C GLU A 112 10.09 -26.40 14.75
N GLU A 113 11.05 -26.49 13.83
CA GLU A 113 11.24 -25.50 12.76
C GLU A 113 10.02 -25.47 11.81
N MET A 114 9.49 -26.63 11.43
CA MET A 114 8.25 -26.69 10.64
C MET A 114 7.06 -26.09 11.37
N ALA A 115 6.93 -26.29 12.68
CA ALA A 115 5.86 -25.68 13.47
C ALA A 115 5.98 -24.15 13.45
N LYS A 116 7.17 -23.60 13.72
CA LYS A 116 7.44 -22.16 13.66
C LYS A 116 7.12 -21.56 12.28
N LEU A 117 7.50 -22.24 11.21
CA LEU A 117 7.19 -21.80 9.84
C LEU A 117 5.70 -21.81 9.54
N ARG A 118 4.95 -22.80 10.05
CA ARG A 118 3.49 -22.83 9.91
C ARG A 118 2.84 -21.67 10.64
N ASP A 119 3.28 -21.38 11.86
CA ASP A 119 2.77 -20.25 12.64
C ASP A 119 3.07 -18.93 11.95
N GLU A 120 4.27 -18.76 11.40
CA GLU A 120 4.65 -17.57 10.64
C GLU A 120 3.84 -17.40 9.36
N ILE A 121 3.54 -18.50 8.64
CA ILE A 121 2.62 -18.46 7.49
C ILE A 121 1.23 -17.98 7.91
N VAL A 122 0.71 -18.44 9.05
CA VAL A 122 -0.59 -17.99 9.55
C VAL A 122 -0.55 -16.50 9.89
N ARG A 123 0.49 -16.05 10.60
CA ARG A 123 0.70 -14.64 10.94
C ARG A 123 0.74 -13.75 9.70
N LEU A 124 1.54 -14.12 8.69
CA LEU A 124 1.65 -13.38 7.44
C LEU A 124 0.35 -13.36 6.63
N LYS A 125 -0.44 -14.44 6.66
CA LYS A 125 -1.77 -14.45 6.04
C LYS A 125 -2.73 -13.48 6.73
N MET A 126 -2.71 -13.40 8.06
CA MET A 126 -3.52 -12.43 8.80
C MET A 126 -3.11 -11.00 8.46
N GLU A 127 -1.81 -10.70 8.52
CA GLU A 127 -1.25 -9.38 8.17
C GLU A 127 -1.60 -8.97 6.74
N LYS A 128 -1.54 -9.91 5.78
CA LYS A 128 -1.96 -9.66 4.40
C LYS A 128 -3.44 -9.25 4.30
N GLU A 129 -4.33 -9.95 4.99
CA GLU A 129 -5.76 -9.61 4.94
C GLU A 129 -6.07 -8.30 5.67
N ASP A 130 -5.32 -7.97 6.72
CA ASP A 130 -5.41 -6.66 7.39
C ASP A 130 -4.99 -5.52 6.46
N LEU A 131 -3.82 -5.64 5.81
CA LEU A 131 -3.35 -4.67 4.82
C LEU A 131 -4.31 -4.55 3.65
N LYS A 132 -4.93 -5.66 3.23
CA LYS A 132 -5.94 -5.64 2.18
C LYS A 132 -7.16 -4.82 2.61
N ARG A 133 -7.65 -4.98 3.85
CA ARG A 133 -8.75 -4.17 4.39
C ARG A 133 -8.41 -2.70 4.46
N GLU A 134 -7.25 -2.36 5.00
CA GLU A 134 -6.77 -0.96 5.06
C GLU A 134 -6.70 -0.33 3.68
N ASN A 135 -6.23 -1.08 2.67
CA ASN A 135 -6.20 -0.59 1.29
C ASN A 135 -7.61 -0.26 0.75
N HIS A 136 -8.60 -1.13 0.99
CA HIS A 136 -9.98 -0.86 0.58
C HIS A 136 -10.55 0.38 1.29
N GLU A 137 -10.28 0.55 2.59
CA GLU A 137 -10.71 1.74 3.34
C GLU A 137 -10.10 3.02 2.77
N LEU A 138 -8.82 2.99 2.36
CA LEU A 138 -8.15 4.12 1.74
C LEU A 138 -8.71 4.43 0.34
N GLU A 139 -9.01 3.41 -0.46
CA GLU A 139 -9.67 3.56 -1.77
C GLU A 139 -11.06 4.19 -1.62
N ASP A 140 -11.87 3.70 -0.68
CA ASP A 140 -13.20 4.25 -0.36
C ASP A 140 -13.11 5.70 0.10
N HIS A 141 -12.14 6.02 0.96
CA HIS A 141 -11.90 7.40 1.40
C HIS A 141 -11.47 8.29 0.23
N GLY A 142 -10.61 7.79 -0.67
CA GLY A 142 -10.21 8.49 -1.89
C GLY A 142 -11.40 8.83 -2.79
N ASN A 143 -12.27 7.85 -3.03
CA ASN A 143 -13.49 8.01 -3.82
C ASN A 143 -14.45 9.03 -3.18
N TYR A 144 -14.64 8.95 -1.87
CA TYR A 144 -15.44 9.93 -1.12
C TYR A 144 -14.89 11.35 -1.29
N MET A 145 -13.58 11.54 -1.11
CA MET A 145 -12.94 12.85 -1.23
C MET A 145 -13.00 13.41 -2.66
N GLN A 146 -12.96 12.53 -3.68
CA GLN A 146 -13.19 12.94 -5.06
C GLN A 146 -14.63 13.42 -5.27
N GLY A 147 -15.61 12.72 -4.69
CA GLY A 147 -17.01 13.13 -4.69
C GLY A 147 -17.22 14.50 -4.04
N VAL A 148 -16.69 14.71 -2.85
CA VAL A 148 -16.73 16.00 -2.13
C VAL A 148 -16.12 17.11 -2.97
N ARG A 149 -14.94 16.87 -3.56
CA ARG A 149 -14.27 17.86 -4.42
C ARG A 149 -15.14 18.25 -5.62
N LYS A 150 -15.78 17.28 -6.27
CA LYS A 150 -16.67 17.53 -7.41
C LYS A 150 -17.90 18.34 -6.98
N GLY A 151 -18.48 18.03 -5.83
CA GLY A 151 -19.59 18.80 -5.25
C GLY A 151 -19.22 20.26 -5.03
N LEU A 152 -18.11 20.52 -4.32
CA LEU A 152 -17.63 21.89 -4.06
C LEU A 152 -17.32 22.67 -5.35
N TRP A 153 -16.77 21.99 -6.37
CA TRP A 153 -16.50 22.61 -7.66
C TRP A 153 -17.80 23.03 -8.37
N ASN A 154 -18.82 22.17 -8.36
CA ASN A 154 -20.14 22.52 -8.89
C ASN A 154 -20.77 23.70 -8.13
N ASP A 155 -20.71 23.68 -6.79
CA ASP A 155 -21.24 24.75 -5.95
C ASP A 155 -20.56 26.09 -6.23
N THR A 156 -19.24 26.06 -6.48
CA THR A 156 -18.46 27.25 -6.85
C THR A 156 -18.94 27.82 -8.20
N ILE A 157 -19.14 26.96 -9.20
CA ILE A 157 -19.63 27.38 -10.52
C ILE A 157 -21.03 27.99 -10.43
N GLU A 158 -21.92 27.35 -9.68
CA GLU A 158 -23.27 27.85 -9.48
C GLU A 158 -23.25 29.19 -8.75
N GLY A 159 -22.44 29.31 -7.69
CA GLY A 159 -22.21 30.57 -6.99
C GLY A 159 -21.73 31.70 -7.92
N ASP A 160 -20.76 31.43 -8.79
CA ASP A 160 -20.25 32.39 -9.78
C ASP A 160 -21.30 32.77 -10.84
N TYR A 161 -22.16 31.83 -11.22
CA TYR A 161 -23.29 32.11 -12.11
C TYR A 161 -24.29 33.06 -11.43
N GLN A 162 -24.73 32.75 -10.21
CA GLN A 162 -25.68 33.57 -9.47
C GLN A 162 -25.11 34.96 -9.17
N LEU A 163 -23.83 35.05 -8.81
CA LEU A 163 -23.15 36.34 -8.57
C LEU A 163 -23.14 37.20 -9.83
N ARG A 164 -22.85 36.63 -11.01
CA ARG A 164 -22.89 37.36 -12.28
C ARG A 164 -24.30 37.84 -12.62
N LYS A 165 -25.31 37.01 -12.37
CA LYS A 165 -26.72 37.38 -12.58
C LYS A 165 -27.11 38.56 -11.69
N ALA A 166 -26.85 38.48 -10.39
CA ALA A 166 -27.14 39.55 -9.44
C ALA A 166 -26.42 40.86 -9.81
N ARG A 167 -25.16 40.80 -10.27
CA ARG A 167 -24.42 41.99 -10.73
C ARG A 167 -25.10 42.68 -11.92
N LYS A 168 -25.64 41.91 -12.88
CA LYS A 168 -26.39 42.47 -14.02
C LYS A 168 -27.67 43.16 -13.53
N GLU A 169 -28.44 42.49 -12.69
CA GLU A 169 -29.67 43.05 -12.10
C GLU A 169 -29.40 44.36 -11.34
N VAL A 170 -28.33 44.41 -10.53
CA VAL A 170 -27.91 45.64 -9.83
C VAL A 170 -27.57 46.76 -10.82
N THR A 171 -26.90 46.44 -11.93
CA THR A 171 -26.52 47.43 -12.95
C THR A 171 -27.76 47.98 -13.66
N GLU A 172 -28.71 47.12 -14.00
CA GLU A 172 -29.99 47.51 -14.61
C GLU A 172 -30.83 48.38 -13.67
N LEU A 173 -30.93 48.00 -12.39
CA LEU A 173 -31.66 48.78 -11.39
C LEU A 173 -31.03 50.14 -11.15
N ARG A 174 -29.70 50.25 -11.13
CA ARG A 174 -29.00 51.54 -11.05
C ARG A 174 -29.33 52.44 -12.25
N GLY A 175 -29.26 51.91 -13.47
CA GLY A 175 -29.63 52.68 -14.66
C GLY A 175 -31.10 53.14 -14.65
N ARG A 176 -32.02 52.30 -14.14
CA ARG A 176 -33.43 52.70 -13.96
C ARG A 176 -33.59 53.81 -12.91
N LEU A 177 -32.84 53.74 -11.81
CA LEU A 177 -32.87 54.74 -10.76
C LEU A 177 -32.38 56.10 -11.29
N GLU A 178 -31.22 56.14 -11.95
CA GLU A 178 -30.66 57.35 -12.58
C GLU A 178 -31.65 58.00 -13.55
N LYS A 179 -32.35 57.18 -14.35
CA LYS A 179 -33.39 57.67 -15.27
C LYS A 179 -34.55 58.32 -14.51
N MET A 180 -35.06 57.68 -13.46
CA MET A 180 -36.16 58.23 -12.66
C MET A 180 -35.74 59.51 -11.91
N GLU A 181 -34.51 59.58 -11.44
CA GLU A 181 -33.96 60.78 -10.80
C GLU A 181 -33.88 61.95 -11.80
N GLY A 182 -33.36 61.71 -13.01
CA GLY A 182 -33.35 62.73 -14.06
C GLY A 182 -34.73 63.15 -14.56
N GLU A 183 -35.72 62.25 -14.56
CA GLU A 183 -37.12 62.59 -14.86
C GLU A 183 -37.75 63.47 -13.76
N ARG A 184 -37.45 63.19 -12.50
CA ARG A 184 -37.92 64.01 -11.36
C ARG A 184 -37.32 65.41 -11.37
N GLU A 185 -36.04 65.54 -11.70
CA GLU A 185 -35.36 66.83 -11.83
C GLU A 185 -36.00 67.70 -12.92
N LYS A 186 -36.24 67.13 -14.10
CA LYS A 186 -36.97 67.82 -15.19
C LYS A 186 -38.39 68.22 -14.79
N GLN A 187 -39.10 67.36 -14.06
CA GLN A 187 -40.45 67.69 -13.57
C GLN A 187 -40.41 68.84 -12.56
N ALA A 188 -39.40 68.91 -11.69
CA ALA A 188 -39.23 70.01 -10.76
C ALA A 188 -38.93 71.33 -11.51
N GLU A 189 -37.99 71.31 -12.47
CA GLU A 189 -37.68 72.47 -13.32
C GLU A 189 -38.91 72.98 -14.07
N SER A 190 -39.74 72.07 -14.61
CA SER A 190 -40.97 72.44 -15.34
C SER A 190 -42.08 73.02 -14.46
N ARG A 191 -42.03 72.82 -13.14
CA ARG A 191 -43.00 73.38 -12.18
C ARG A 191 -42.62 74.77 -11.71
N ASP A 192 -41.33 75.08 -11.71
CA ASP A 192 -40.80 76.37 -11.24
C ASP A 192 -40.67 77.41 -12.37
N ALA A 193 -40.79 76.98 -13.64
CA ALA A 193 -40.77 77.82 -14.85
C ALA A 193 -42.17 78.31 -15.26
#